data_AF-A0A061G9R8-F1
#
_entry.id   AF-A0A061G9R8-F1
#
_cell.length_a   1.000
_cell.length_b   1.000
_cell.length_c   1.000
_cell.angle_alpha   90.00
_cell.angle_beta   90.00
_cell.angle_gamma   90.00
#
_symmetry.space_group_name_H-M   'P 1'
#
loop_
_entity.id
_entity.type
_entity.pdbx_description
1 polymer ?
#
loop_
_entity_poly.entity_id
_entity_poly.type
_entity_poly.pdbx_seq_one_letter_code
_entity_poly.pdbx_strand_id
1 'polypeptide(L)'
;MSKNLFLNTLNIIDPPLHPSIDPNLVFTGNFAPVSELDPTDCQVTEGELPLSLNGVYIRNGPNSQLQPRRALHLFDGDGMLHSLRLSNGNATYCSRYVKTYKYMLEQDAGFPIIPNFSLVSMVSWMLSDSLWI
;
A
#
# COMPACT_ATOMS: atom_id res chain seq x y z
N MET A 1 -7.75 39.41 -3.35
CA MET A 1 -9.12 39.00 -3.73
C MET A 1 -9.19 37.78 -4.67
N SER A 2 -8.22 37.57 -5.58
CA SER A 2 -8.22 36.48 -6.56
C SER A 2 -7.97 35.05 -6.00
N LYS A 3 -7.10 34.89 -4.99
CA LYS A 3 -6.74 33.55 -4.44
C LYS A 3 -7.92 32.80 -3.81
N ASN A 4 -8.82 33.49 -3.10
CA ASN A 4 -9.96 32.85 -2.43
C ASN A 4 -11.01 32.35 -3.42
N LEU A 5 -11.21 33.04 -4.54
CA LEU A 5 -12.15 32.58 -5.56
C LEU A 5 -11.62 31.33 -6.28
N PHE A 6 -10.30 31.30 -6.53
CA PHE A 6 -9.60 30.17 -7.15
C PHE A 6 -9.56 28.93 -6.24
N LEU A 7 -9.27 29.11 -4.95
CA LEU A 7 -9.31 28.04 -3.95
C LEU A 7 -10.75 27.50 -3.76
N ASN A 8 -11.76 28.38 -3.77
CA ASN A 8 -13.15 27.96 -3.69
C ASN A 8 -13.63 27.18 -4.93
N THR A 9 -13.18 27.56 -6.13
CA THR A 9 -13.52 26.79 -7.35
C THR A 9 -12.82 25.45 -7.38
N LEU A 10 -11.56 25.37 -6.93
CA LEU A 10 -10.83 24.10 -6.81
C LEU A 10 -11.49 23.15 -5.81
N ASN A 11 -11.91 23.64 -4.64
CA ASN A 11 -12.59 22.81 -3.63
C ASN A 11 -13.95 22.25 -4.07
N ILE A 12 -14.61 22.88 -5.05
CA ILE A 12 -15.88 22.39 -5.62
C ILE A 12 -15.62 21.28 -6.64
N ILE A 13 -14.55 21.41 -7.43
CA ILE A 13 -14.21 20.47 -8.51
C ILE A 13 -13.47 19.23 -7.96
N ASP A 14 -12.64 19.40 -6.93
CA ASP A 14 -11.90 18.34 -6.27
C ASP A 14 -11.85 18.61 -4.75
N PRO A 15 -12.86 18.15 -3.99
CA PRO A 15 -12.91 18.38 -2.56
C PRO A 15 -11.71 17.68 -1.87
N PRO A 16 -11.19 18.26 -0.77
CA PRO A 16 -10.09 17.65 -0.06
C PRO A 16 -10.46 16.25 0.43
N LEU A 17 -9.57 15.29 0.20
CA LEU A 17 -9.76 13.91 0.65
C LEU A 17 -9.76 13.84 2.18
N HIS A 18 -10.58 12.95 2.74
CA HIS A 18 -10.52 12.65 4.16
C HIS A 18 -9.15 12.04 4.50
N PRO A 19 -8.53 12.35 5.66
CA PRO A 19 -7.19 11.88 5.98
C PRO A 19 -6.96 10.36 5.90
N SER A 20 -8.01 9.57 6.14
CA SER A 20 -7.96 8.10 6.06
C SER A 20 -7.87 7.54 4.64
N ILE A 21 -8.05 8.39 3.62
CA ILE A 21 -7.98 8.03 2.20
C ILE A 21 -7.05 8.95 1.41
N ASP A 22 -6.39 9.92 2.05
CA ASP A 22 -5.39 10.77 1.40
C ASP A 22 -4.09 9.98 1.21
N PRO A 23 -3.64 9.71 -0.03
CA PRO A 23 -2.41 8.98 -0.29
C PRO A 23 -1.18 9.61 0.38
N ASN A 24 -1.17 10.94 0.54
CA ASN A 24 -0.06 11.67 1.14
C ASN A 24 0.02 11.49 2.66
N LEU A 25 -1.02 10.94 3.28
CA LEU A 25 -1.07 10.68 4.72
C LEU A 25 -1.02 9.18 5.00
N VAL A 26 -1.71 8.38 4.21
CA VAL A 26 -1.86 6.93 4.41
C VAL A 26 -0.55 6.17 4.18
N PHE A 27 0.25 6.53 3.17
CA PHE A 27 1.51 5.86 2.84
C PHE A 27 2.74 6.70 3.17
N THR A 28 2.82 7.09 4.43
CA THR A 28 4.00 7.78 5.00
C THR A 28 4.62 6.98 6.14
N GLY A 29 5.90 7.26 6.42
CA GLY A 29 6.63 6.60 7.51
C GLY A 29 6.68 5.08 7.33
N ASN A 30 6.24 4.34 8.35
CA ASN A 30 6.23 2.88 8.35
C ASN A 30 5.23 2.25 7.36
N PHE A 31 4.31 3.04 6.81
CA PHE A 31 3.35 2.60 5.79
C PHE A 31 3.77 2.99 4.37
N ALA A 32 4.92 3.66 4.22
CA ALA A 32 5.44 3.97 2.90
C ALA A 32 5.81 2.67 2.15
N PRO A 33 5.59 2.62 0.83
CA PRO A 33 5.92 1.44 0.06
C PRO A 33 7.42 1.19 0.01
N VAL A 34 7.80 -0.09 -0.01
CA VAL A 34 9.20 -0.55 -0.07
C VAL A 34 9.43 -1.38 -1.32
N SER A 35 10.67 -1.38 -1.82
CA SER A 35 11.06 -2.25 -2.93
C SER A 35 11.19 -3.71 -2.48
N GLU A 36 11.14 -4.64 -3.45
CA GLU A 36 11.53 -6.02 -3.21
C GLU A 36 12.97 -6.10 -2.71
N LEU A 37 13.25 -7.07 -1.85
CA LEU A 37 14.58 -7.34 -1.33
C LEU A 37 14.92 -8.80 -1.51
N ASP A 38 16.02 -9.07 -2.20
CA ASP A 38 16.60 -10.41 -2.34
C ASP A 38 16.93 -11.03 -0.98
N PRO A 39 17.05 -12.37 -0.89
CA PRO A 39 17.48 -13.04 0.33
C PRO A 39 18.74 -12.37 0.91
N THR A 40 18.55 -11.75 2.08
CA THR A 40 19.55 -10.92 2.75
C THR A 40 19.75 -11.44 4.16
N ASP A 41 20.99 -11.71 4.54
CA ASP A 41 21.31 -12.19 5.88
C ASP A 41 21.07 -11.10 6.93
N CYS A 42 20.42 -11.48 8.03
CA CYS A 42 20.12 -10.60 9.14
C CYS A 42 21.06 -10.90 10.31
N GLN A 43 21.73 -9.85 10.80
CA GLN A 43 22.57 -9.94 11.99
C GLN A 43 21.71 -9.92 13.25
N VAL A 44 22.00 -10.81 14.20
CA VAL A 44 21.37 -10.79 15.52
C VAL A 44 22.01 -9.66 16.33
N THR A 45 21.21 -8.67 16.74
CA THR A 45 21.71 -7.50 17.48
C THR A 45 21.83 -7.77 18.98
N GLU A 46 20.95 -8.60 19.54
CA GLU A 46 20.89 -8.91 20.96
C GLU A 46 20.46 -10.37 21.18
N GLY A 47 21.07 -11.04 22.15
CA GLY A 47 20.77 -12.43 22.50
C GLY A 47 21.24 -13.45 21.45
N GLU A 48 20.61 -14.63 21.45
CA GLU A 48 20.93 -15.74 20.55
C GLU A 48 19.65 -16.36 19.99
N LEU A 49 19.69 -16.76 18.71
CA LEU A 49 18.58 -17.47 18.08
C LEU A 49 18.61 -18.95 18.50
N PRO A 50 17.53 -19.51 19.10
CA PRO A 50 17.49 -20.90 19.49
C PRO A 50 17.71 -21.83 18.30
N LEU A 51 18.60 -22.82 18.44
CA LEU A 51 18.88 -23.80 17.36
C LEU A 51 17.65 -24.64 16.98
N SER A 52 16.69 -24.78 17.90
CA SER A 52 15.40 -25.45 17.65
C SER A 52 14.46 -24.66 16.75
N LEU A 53 14.71 -23.35 16.56
CA LEU A 53 13.89 -22.49 15.70
C LEU A 53 14.30 -22.68 14.24
N ASN A 54 13.64 -23.62 13.58
CA ASN A 54 13.87 -23.96 12.18
C ASN A 54 12.57 -23.86 11.40
N GLY A 55 12.43 -22.78 10.63
CA GLY A 55 11.20 -22.50 9.92
C GLY A 55 11.22 -21.15 9.20
N VAL A 56 10.05 -20.73 8.74
CA VAL A 56 9.87 -19.47 8.03
C VAL A 56 8.68 -18.73 8.61
N TYR A 57 8.93 -17.50 9.08
CA TYR A 57 7.87 -16.56 9.42
C TYR A 57 7.50 -15.78 8.16
N ILE A 58 6.22 -15.77 7.80
CA ILE A 58 5.71 -15.08 6.60
C ILE A 58 4.61 -14.13 7.01
N ARG A 59 4.70 -12.88 6.55
CA ARG A 59 3.68 -11.84 6.75
C ARG A 59 3.28 -11.23 5.41
N ASN A 60 1.98 -11.11 5.17
CA ASN A 60 1.44 -10.34 4.06
C ASN A 60 1.16 -8.90 4.48
N GLY A 61 1.32 -7.95 3.57
CA GLY A 61 0.95 -6.55 3.77
C GLY A 61 0.67 -5.84 2.45
N PRO A 62 -0.12 -4.75 2.50
CA PRO A 62 -0.33 -3.87 1.35
C PRO A 62 0.95 -3.06 1.10
N ASN A 63 1.38 -3.02 -0.15
CA ASN A 63 2.56 -2.30 -0.60
C ASN A 63 2.28 -1.79 -2.03
N SER A 64 1.98 -0.51 -2.20
CA SER A 64 1.63 0.01 -3.53
C SER A 64 2.88 0.10 -4.41
N GLN A 65 2.89 -0.61 -5.54
CA GLN A 65 3.99 -0.45 -6.51
C GLN A 65 3.93 0.91 -7.22
N LEU A 66 2.71 1.34 -7.54
CA LEU A 66 2.44 2.59 -8.26
C LEU A 66 1.78 3.59 -7.32
N GLN A 67 2.17 4.86 -7.42
CA GLN A 67 1.53 5.90 -6.64
C GLN A 67 0.11 6.15 -7.20
N PRO A 68 -0.94 5.94 -6.40
CA PRO A 68 -2.30 6.17 -6.84
C PRO A 68 -2.55 7.67 -6.96
N ARG A 69 -3.31 8.04 -8.00
CA ARG A 69 -3.64 9.44 -8.28
C ARG A 69 -4.77 9.99 -7.40
N ARG A 70 -5.46 9.14 -6.64
CA ARG A 70 -6.70 9.46 -5.90
C ARG A 70 -6.79 8.64 -4.61
N ALA A 71 -7.94 8.74 -3.94
CA ALA A 71 -8.30 8.06 -2.70
C ALA A 71 -7.71 6.65 -2.56
N LEU A 72 -7.00 6.44 -1.47
CA LEU A 72 -6.28 5.21 -1.16
C LEU A 72 -6.32 4.96 0.33
N HIS A 73 -6.93 3.85 0.73
CA HIS A 73 -6.95 3.40 2.12
C HIS A 73 -5.73 2.53 2.42
N LEU A 74 -5.43 2.36 3.71
CA LEU A 74 -4.31 1.52 4.17
C LEU A 74 -4.38 0.07 3.66
N PHE A 75 -5.58 -0.43 3.35
CA PHE A 75 -5.80 -1.77 2.83
C PHE A 75 -5.70 -1.87 1.30
N ASP A 76 -5.60 -0.73 0.63
CA ASP A 76 -5.44 -0.66 -0.81
C ASP A 76 -3.96 -0.64 -1.16
N GLY A 77 -3.52 -1.60 -1.96
CA GLY A 77 -2.12 -1.72 -2.38
C GLY A 77 -1.87 -3.13 -2.89
N ASP A 78 -0.75 -3.32 -3.58
CA ASP A 78 -0.38 -4.66 -4.05
C ASP A 78 0.06 -5.52 -2.87
N GLY A 79 -0.30 -6.79 -2.88
CA GLY A 79 0.14 -7.71 -1.82
C GLY A 79 1.66 -7.90 -1.89
N MET A 80 2.35 -7.73 -0.77
CA MET A 80 3.76 -8.08 -0.63
C MET A 80 3.94 -9.05 0.53
N LEU A 81 4.63 -10.16 0.24
CA LEU A 81 5.04 -11.12 1.25
C LEU A 81 6.42 -10.76 1.76
N HIS A 82 6.53 -10.71 3.08
CA HIS A 82 7.76 -10.59 3.83
C HIS A 82 8.06 -11.94 4.46
N SER A 83 9.25 -12.47 4.25
CA SER A 83 9.67 -13.77 4.75
C SER A 83 10.95 -13.64 5.56
N LEU A 84 10.94 -14.23 6.75
CA LEU A 84 12.10 -14.37 7.62
C LEU A 84 12.34 -15.86 7.84
N ARG A 85 13.38 -16.40 7.20
CA ARG A 85 13.81 -17.78 7.39
C ARG A 85 14.78 -17.85 8.56
N LEU A 86 14.50 -18.74 9.50
CA LEU A 86 15.29 -18.98 10.70
C LEU A 86 15.78 -20.42 10.64
N SER A 87 17.10 -20.62 10.68
CA SER A 87 17.69 -21.96 10.60
C SER A 87 19.10 -21.96 11.15
N ASN A 88 19.42 -22.94 12.02
CA ASN A 88 20.75 -23.14 12.60
C ASN A 88 21.34 -21.87 13.23
N GLY A 89 20.52 -21.11 13.98
CA GLY A 89 20.95 -19.87 14.62
C GLY A 89 21.13 -18.67 13.69
N ASN A 90 20.82 -18.80 12.39
CA ASN A 90 20.89 -17.73 11.40
C ASN A 90 19.50 -17.26 10.96
N ALA A 91 19.44 -16.02 10.49
CA ALA A 91 18.23 -15.41 9.95
C ALA A 91 18.51 -14.84 8.55
N THR A 92 17.62 -15.12 7.59
CA THR A 92 17.65 -14.55 6.24
C THR A 92 16.28 -13.97 5.92
N TYR A 93 16.24 -12.71 5.51
CA TYR A 93 15.02 -12.00 5.17
C TYR A 93 14.90 -11.80 3.66
N CYS A 94 13.68 -11.87 3.13
CA CYS A 94 13.37 -11.46 1.76
C CYS A 94 11.95 -10.90 1.66
N SER A 95 11.72 -10.12 0.61
CA SER A 95 10.39 -9.59 0.30
C SER A 95 10.08 -9.64 -1.19
N ARG A 96 8.84 -10.02 -1.53
CA ARG A 96 8.37 -10.16 -2.91
C ARG A 96 6.91 -9.74 -3.05
N TYR A 97 6.58 -9.10 -4.16
CA TYR A 97 5.20 -8.86 -4.54
C TYR A 97 4.52 -10.17 -4.94
N VAL A 98 3.27 -10.31 -4.50
CA VAL A 98 2.36 -11.33 -5.01
C VAL A 98 1.93 -10.90 -6.41
N LYS A 99 2.27 -11.72 -7.42
CA LYS A 99 1.97 -11.43 -8.84
C LYS A 99 0.50 -11.71 -9.16
N THR A 100 -0.38 -10.90 -8.56
CA THR A 100 -1.82 -10.94 -8.84
C THR A 100 -2.12 -10.44 -10.26
N TYR A 101 -3.31 -10.74 -10.77
CA TYR A 101 -3.74 -10.24 -12.08
C TYR A 101 -3.68 -8.70 -12.16
N LYS A 102 -4.20 -8.02 -11.11
CA LYS A 102 -4.12 -6.56 -10.98
C LYS A 102 -2.66 -6.08 -11.04
N TYR A 103 -1.78 -6.68 -10.24
CA TYR A 103 -0.37 -6.32 -10.18
C TYR A 103 0.30 -6.38 -11.55
N MET A 104 0.14 -7.51 -12.26
CA MET A 104 0.79 -7.72 -13.57
C MET A 104 0.28 -6.75 -14.63
N LEU A 105 -1.05 -6.52 -14.65
CA LEU A 105 -1.70 -5.63 -15.61
C LEU A 105 -1.26 -4.17 -15.40
N GLU A 106 -1.24 -3.70 -14.16
CA GLU A 106 -0.86 -2.33 -13.83
C GLU A 106 0.65 -2.10 -13.98
N GLN A 107 1.47 -3.12 -13.71
CA GLN A 107 2.91 -3.09 -13.98
C GLN A 107 3.20 -2.92 -15.48
N ASP A 108 2.51 -3.66 -16.35
CA ASP A 108 2.67 -3.56 -17.81
C ASP A 108 2.19 -2.21 -18.35
N ALA A 109 1.07 -1.71 -17.81
CA ALA A 109 0.52 -0.42 -18.21
C ALA A 109 1.30 0.80 -17.68
N GLY A 110 2.00 0.65 -16.56
CA GLY A 110 2.71 1.74 -15.87
C GLY A 110 1.81 2.71 -15.11
N PHE A 111 0.52 2.42 -14.95
CA PHE A 111 -0.42 3.21 -14.15
C PHE A 111 -1.53 2.32 -13.55
N PRO A 112 -2.18 2.75 -12.44
CA PRO A 112 -3.29 2.00 -11.86
C PRO A 112 -4.50 1.93 -12.81
N ILE A 113 -5.01 0.74 -13.07
CA ILE A 113 -6.15 0.47 -13.98
C ILE A 113 -7.34 -0.09 -13.21
N ILE A 114 -7.10 -1.03 -12.30
CA ILE A 114 -8.13 -1.73 -11.55
C ILE A 114 -8.51 -0.89 -10.32
N PRO A 115 -9.79 -0.55 -10.14
CA PRO A 115 -10.22 0.23 -8.99
C PRO A 115 -9.96 -0.53 -7.69
N ASN A 116 -9.38 0.17 -6.71
CA ASN A 116 -9.17 -0.34 -5.37
C ASN A 116 -10.47 -0.31 -4.55
N PHE A 117 -10.50 -1.01 -3.42
CA PHE A 117 -11.70 -1.12 -2.57
C PHE A 117 -12.27 0.26 -2.22
N SER A 118 -11.40 1.20 -1.86
CA SER A 118 -11.84 2.56 -1.47
C SER A 118 -12.33 3.41 -2.65
N LEU A 119 -11.91 3.09 -3.87
CA LEU A 119 -12.43 3.77 -5.05
C LEU A 119 -13.86 3.30 -5.34
N VAL A 120 -14.13 2.00 -5.16
CA VAL A 120 -15.47 1.41 -5.35
C VAL A 120 -16.44 1.90 -4.28
N SER A 121 -16.01 1.99 -3.02
CA SER A 121 -16.85 2.50 -1.93
C SER A 121 -17.20 3.97 -2.13
N MET A 122 -16.25 4.81 -2.57
CA MET A 122 -16.51 6.21 -2.87
C MET A 122 -17.52 6.38 -4.00
N VAL A 123 -17.43 5.59 -5.08
CA VAL A 123 -18.41 5.61 -6.18
C VAL A 123 -19.79 5.17 -5.69
N SER A 124 -19.87 4.15 -4.82
CA SER A 124 -21.14 3.71 -4.24
C SER A 124 -21.79 4.78 -3.35
N TRP A 125 -21.01 5.50 -2.55
CA TRP A 125 -21.50 6.63 -1.75
C TRP A 125 -21.95 7.81 -2.64
N MET A 126 -21.16 8.18 -3.64
CA MET A 126 -21.53 9.23 -4.59
C MET A 126 -22.83 8.92 -5.35
N LEU A 127 -23.03 7.66 -5.77
CA LEU A 127 -24.24 7.25 -6.47
C LEU A 127 -25.46 7.11 -5.54
N SER A 128 -25.24 6.79 -4.27
CA SER A 128 -26.28 6.80 -3.22
C SER A 128 -26.86 8.20 -3.00
N ASP A 129 -26.00 9.22 -2.97
CA ASP A 129 -26.43 10.61 -2.75
C ASP A 129 -26.97 11.30 -4.02
N SER A 130 -26.81 10.65 -5.19
CA SER A 130 -27.34 11.12 -6.48
C SER A 130 -28.81 10.73 -6.73
N LEU A 131 -29.41 9.91 -5.86
CA LEU A 131 -30.80 9.45 -5.98
C LEU A 131 -31.81 10.30 -5.18
N TRP A 132 -31.39 11.46 -4.68
CA TRP A 132 -32.25 12.39 -3.93
C TRP A 132 -32.16 13.86 -4.40
N ILE A 133 -31.92 14.10 -5.69
CA ILE A 133 -32.15 15.42 -6.32
C ILE A 133 -33.16 15.27 -7.44
#